data_AF-A0A6V8DJQ2-F1
#
_entry.id   AF-A0A6V8DJQ2-F1
#
_cell.length_a   1.000
_cell.length_b   1.000
_cell.length_c   1.000
_cell.angle_alpha   90.00
_cell.angle_beta   90.00
_cell.angle_gamma   90.00
#
_symmetry.space_group_name_H-M   'P 1'
#
loop_
_entity.id
_entity.type
_entity.pdbx_description
1 polymer ?
#
loop_
_entity_poly.entity_id
_entity_poly.type
_entity_poly.pdbx_seq_one_letter_code
_entity_poly.pdbx_strand_id
1 'polypeptide(L)'
;DEELISSVISERRDFISKISKSSVEDSELSPQLIEHFSRRKGLISIDVQVTRTWSLTEEGLSVDGELLSHVEMIGEVTPELLQGESWIGAKFKPFDVNAPTVTPTGGRPHPMQALIERIRNVFLEMGFSEIEGNFVQSAGWNMDALYIPQSHPARTMQDTFYLSNPQKVEVQEEYLDLWSKVHEHGHDTGSRGWGRRFDREEAQKGLLRTHTTVNTVRHIAENPSKPSRVFGIGRVFRQETIDRTHLPEFHQIEGIIHEENANLPMLITTLKTFYSKMGYDDVRVRPAYFPYTEPSVEVDILWRGEWLELGGAGIFRPEVTEPLGTEWPVCAWGMGLERLAMLILGLDDIRQLYQPDLEKLGQMPIL
;
A
#
# COMPACT_ATOMS: atom_id res chain seq x y z
N ASP A 1 20.34 24.87 -45.70
CA ASP A 1 19.41 23.89 -46.29
C ASP A 1 18.05 23.92 -45.63
N GLU A 2 17.26 24.96 -45.91
CA GLU A 2 15.85 25.03 -45.50
C GLU A 2 14.98 24.03 -46.26
N GLU A 3 15.31 23.74 -47.53
CA GLU A 3 14.59 22.76 -48.35
C GLU A 3 14.66 21.35 -47.77
N LEU A 4 15.84 20.96 -47.26
CA LEU A 4 16.09 19.63 -46.72
C LEU A 4 15.33 19.44 -45.38
N ILE A 5 15.25 20.49 -44.56
CA ILE A 5 14.44 20.49 -43.34
C ILE A 5 12.94 20.43 -43.66
N SER A 6 12.48 21.22 -44.65
CA SER A 6 11.08 21.24 -45.07
C SER A 6 10.62 19.88 -45.60
N SER A 7 11.47 19.23 -46.40
CA SER A 7 11.23 17.87 -46.93
C SER A 7 11.06 16.85 -45.80
N VAL A 8 11.96 16.83 -44.82
CA VAL A 8 11.90 15.90 -43.68
C VAL A 8 10.64 16.14 -42.82
N ILE A 9 10.23 17.39 -42.64
CA ILE A 9 9.00 17.71 -41.91
C ILE A 9 7.77 17.22 -42.68
N SER A 10 7.73 17.37 -44.00
CA SER A 10 6.62 16.89 -44.84
C SER A 10 6.49 15.37 -44.76
N GLU A 11 7.58 14.62 -44.94
CA GLU A 11 7.56 13.15 -44.88
C GLU A 11 7.05 12.62 -43.54
N ARG A 12 7.48 13.23 -42.44
CA ARG A 12 7.05 12.86 -41.09
C ARG A 12 5.58 13.17 -40.84
N ARG A 13 5.08 14.31 -41.38
CA ARG A 13 3.68 14.70 -41.27
C ARG A 13 2.78 13.76 -42.07
N ASP A 14 3.21 13.38 -43.26
CA ASP A 14 2.48 12.45 -44.13
C ASP A 14 2.43 11.05 -43.51
N PHE A 15 3.52 10.60 -42.90
CA PHE A 15 3.55 9.35 -42.14
C PHE A 15 2.52 9.33 -41.01
N ILE A 16 2.50 10.35 -40.15
CA ILE A 16 1.53 10.45 -39.05
C ILE A 16 0.09 10.52 -39.60
N SER A 17 -0.13 11.27 -40.68
CA SER A 17 -1.46 11.40 -41.28
C SER A 17 -1.97 10.09 -41.91
N LYS A 18 -1.09 9.19 -42.35
CA LYS A 18 -1.47 7.88 -42.88
C LYS A 18 -1.94 6.95 -41.77
N ILE A 19 -1.18 6.86 -40.68
CA ILE A 19 -1.49 5.98 -39.56
C ILE A 19 -2.61 6.52 -38.64
N SER A 20 -2.92 7.81 -38.68
CA SER A 20 -3.98 8.41 -37.85
C SER A 20 -5.40 8.08 -38.31
N LYS A 21 -5.56 7.60 -39.55
CA LYS A 21 -6.88 7.34 -40.16
C LYS A 21 -7.35 5.90 -39.95
N SER A 22 -6.43 4.93 -40.00
CA SER A 22 -6.71 3.51 -39.82
C SER A 22 -5.41 2.75 -39.53
N SER A 23 -5.52 1.53 -39.03
CA SER A 23 -4.38 0.60 -38.99
C SER A 23 -3.85 0.37 -40.40
N VAL A 24 -2.54 0.44 -40.57
CA VAL A 24 -1.83 0.26 -41.84
C VAL A 24 -0.81 -0.87 -41.65
N GLU A 25 -0.67 -1.74 -42.65
CA GLU A 25 0.34 -2.80 -42.59
C GLU A 25 1.76 -2.22 -42.61
N ASP A 26 2.67 -2.88 -41.88
CA ASP A 26 4.09 -2.53 -41.82
C ASP A 26 4.74 -2.51 -43.22
N SER A 27 4.25 -3.38 -44.13
CA SER A 27 4.69 -3.48 -45.52
C SER A 27 4.46 -2.21 -46.35
N GLU A 28 3.51 -1.36 -45.95
CA GLU A 28 3.14 -0.13 -46.67
C GLU A 28 3.81 1.14 -46.09
N LEU A 29 4.61 0.98 -45.03
CA LEU A 29 5.24 2.06 -44.29
C LEU A 29 6.76 2.03 -44.41
N SER A 30 7.41 3.18 -44.23
CA SER A 30 8.88 3.25 -44.24
C SER A 30 9.44 2.74 -42.91
N PRO A 31 10.33 1.73 -42.91
CA PRO A 31 10.91 1.16 -41.68
C PRO A 31 11.66 2.20 -40.84
N GLN A 32 12.30 3.17 -41.50
CA GLN A 32 13.07 4.24 -40.86
C GLN A 32 12.17 5.21 -40.07
N LEU A 33 10.96 5.47 -40.57
CA LEU A 33 10.00 6.35 -39.89
C LEU A 33 9.32 5.61 -38.73
N ILE A 34 9.02 4.31 -38.88
CA ILE A 34 8.53 3.47 -37.78
C ILE A 34 9.53 3.45 -36.63
N GLU A 35 10.81 3.22 -36.91
CA GLU A 35 11.87 3.26 -35.90
C GLU A 35 12.03 4.65 -35.26
N HIS A 36 11.92 5.72 -36.05
CA HIS A 36 11.99 7.08 -35.54
C HIS A 36 10.88 7.40 -34.53
N PHE A 37 9.64 6.99 -34.83
CA PHE A 37 8.48 7.30 -34.00
C PHE A 37 8.28 6.30 -32.84
N SER A 38 8.72 5.04 -32.98
CA SER A 38 8.64 4.03 -31.92
C SER A 38 9.51 4.36 -30.70
N ARG A 39 10.59 5.11 -30.89
CA ARG A 39 11.48 5.58 -29.80
C ARG A 39 10.77 6.52 -28.82
N ARG A 40 9.61 7.08 -29.17
CA ARG A 40 8.83 7.96 -28.32
C ARG A 40 7.61 7.23 -27.78
N LYS A 41 7.50 7.12 -26.46
CA LYS A 41 6.35 6.47 -25.80
C LYS A 41 5.04 7.15 -26.18
N GLY A 42 4.06 6.35 -26.62
CA GLY A 42 2.67 6.77 -26.81
C GLY A 42 2.31 7.38 -28.17
N LEU A 43 3.22 7.39 -29.15
CA LEU A 43 2.96 7.98 -30.49
C LEU A 43 2.43 7.00 -31.53
N ILE A 44 2.87 5.73 -31.50
CA ILE A 44 2.37 4.67 -32.39
C ILE A 44 2.13 3.39 -31.57
N SER A 45 1.08 2.65 -31.91
CA SER A 45 0.77 1.32 -31.36
C SER A 45 0.97 0.28 -32.46
N ILE A 46 1.79 -0.73 -32.20
CA ILE A 46 2.06 -1.83 -33.13
C ILE A 46 1.26 -3.04 -32.64
N ASP A 47 0.36 -3.54 -33.48
CA ASP A 47 -0.39 -4.76 -33.24
C ASP A 47 0.16 -5.87 -34.16
N VAL A 48 0.46 -7.03 -33.58
CA VAL A 48 1.06 -8.16 -34.30
C VAL A 48 0.00 -9.22 -34.52
N GLN A 49 -0.50 -9.33 -35.75
CA GLN A 49 -1.40 -10.40 -36.13
C GLN A 49 -0.62 -11.57 -36.75
N VAL A 50 -0.85 -12.78 -36.23
CA VAL A 50 -0.25 -14.01 -36.75
C VAL A 50 -1.28 -14.76 -37.57
N THR A 51 -1.17 -14.69 -38.90
CA THR A 51 -1.96 -15.53 -39.81
C THR A 51 -1.21 -16.83 -40.07
N ARG A 52 -1.82 -17.96 -39.72
CA ARG A 52 -1.30 -19.29 -40.08
C ARG A 52 -2.14 -19.86 -41.21
N THR A 53 -1.51 -20.17 -42.32
CA THR A 53 -2.12 -20.89 -43.43
C THR A 53 -1.56 -22.31 -43.48
N TRP A 54 -2.43 -23.26 -43.80
CA TRP A 54 -2.04 -24.64 -44.03
C TRP A 54 -2.44 -25.03 -45.45
N SER A 55 -1.52 -25.67 -46.17
CA SER A 55 -1.77 -26.28 -47.47
C SER A 55 -1.30 -27.72 -47.42
N LEU A 56 -2.00 -28.61 -48.12
CA LEU A 56 -1.55 -29.99 -48.29
C LEU A 56 -0.21 -30.03 -49.04
N THR A 57 0.66 -30.95 -48.65
CA THR A 57 1.90 -31.25 -49.37
C THR A 57 1.58 -32.03 -50.66
N GLU A 58 2.52 -32.07 -51.62
CA GLU A 58 2.35 -32.85 -52.86
C GLU A 58 2.06 -34.34 -52.57
N GLU A 59 2.70 -34.92 -51.56
CA GLU A 59 2.41 -36.28 -51.08
C GLU A 59 0.98 -36.41 -50.54
N GLY A 60 0.51 -35.43 -49.75
CA GLY A 60 -0.86 -35.41 -49.23
C GLY A 60 -1.94 -35.23 -50.29
N LEU A 61 -1.64 -34.51 -51.38
CA LEU A 61 -2.51 -34.36 -52.55
C LEU A 61 -2.57 -35.62 -53.42
N SER A 62 -1.54 -36.47 -53.37
CA SER A 62 -1.46 -37.72 -54.12
C SER A 62 -2.18 -38.90 -53.46
N VAL A 63 -2.70 -38.72 -52.24
CA VAL A 63 -3.46 -39.75 -51.52
C VAL A 63 -4.85 -39.89 -52.14
N ASP A 64 -5.18 -41.12 -52.53
CA ASP A 64 -6.48 -41.45 -53.10
C ASP A 64 -7.59 -41.27 -52.04
N GLY A 65 -8.62 -40.48 -52.36
CA GLY A 65 -9.70 -40.15 -51.44
C GLY A 65 -10.51 -41.38 -50.99
N GLU A 66 -10.51 -42.45 -51.80
CA GLU A 66 -11.17 -43.73 -51.47
C GLU A 66 -10.48 -44.50 -50.33
N LEU A 67 -9.22 -44.17 -50.00
CA LEU A 67 -8.48 -44.75 -48.87
C LEU A 67 -8.76 -44.05 -47.54
N LEU A 68 -9.43 -42.89 -47.57
CA LEU A 68 -9.76 -42.12 -46.39
C LEU A 68 -11.10 -42.60 -45.80
N SER A 69 -11.04 -43.25 -44.65
CA SER A 69 -12.27 -43.60 -43.89
C SER A 69 -12.65 -42.45 -42.97
N HIS A 70 -13.91 -42.01 -43.04
CA HIS A 70 -14.45 -41.05 -42.08
C HIS A 70 -14.63 -41.75 -40.73
N VAL A 71 -13.80 -41.40 -39.76
CA VAL A 71 -13.91 -41.88 -38.38
C VAL A 71 -14.47 -40.77 -37.52
N GLU A 72 -15.75 -40.87 -37.19
CA GLU A 72 -16.38 -39.94 -36.25
C GLU A 72 -15.85 -40.21 -34.84
N MET A 73 -15.28 -39.19 -34.21
CA MET A 73 -14.73 -39.28 -32.85
C MET A 73 -15.57 -38.46 -31.90
N ILE A 74 -15.96 -39.06 -30.78
CA ILE A 74 -16.73 -38.39 -29.73
C ILE A 74 -15.79 -37.43 -28.97
N GLY A 75 -16.14 -36.14 -28.96
CA GLY A 75 -15.36 -35.08 -28.31
C GLY A 75 -15.72 -34.83 -26.84
N GLU A 76 -16.99 -34.98 -26.47
CA GLU A 76 -17.49 -34.79 -25.11
C GLU A 76 -18.51 -35.89 -24.79
N VAL A 77 -18.47 -36.40 -23.56
CA VAL A 77 -19.39 -37.43 -23.08
C VAL A 77 -20.65 -36.76 -22.55
N THR A 78 -21.78 -36.94 -23.24
CA THR A 78 -23.05 -36.35 -22.81
C THR A 78 -23.89 -37.32 -21.97
N PRO A 79 -24.81 -36.83 -21.13
CA PRO A 79 -25.72 -37.69 -20.36
C PRO A 79 -26.53 -38.65 -21.25
N GLU A 80 -26.94 -38.23 -22.45
CA GLU A 80 -27.72 -39.03 -23.40
C GLU A 80 -26.89 -40.18 -23.98
N LEU A 81 -25.60 -39.92 -24.26
CA LEU A 81 -24.66 -40.95 -24.68
C LEU A 81 -24.49 -42.02 -23.60
N LEU A 82 -24.40 -41.61 -22.34
CA LEU A 82 -24.25 -42.50 -21.18
C LEU A 82 -25.52 -43.31 -20.85
N GLN A 83 -26.69 -42.76 -21.16
CA GLN A 83 -27.97 -43.46 -20.99
C GLN A 83 -28.19 -44.55 -22.05
N GLY A 84 -27.53 -44.45 -23.21
CA GLY A 84 -27.50 -45.48 -24.24
C GLY A 84 -26.29 -46.42 -24.11
N GLU A 85 -26.19 -47.37 -25.04
CA GLU A 85 -25.02 -48.26 -25.19
C GLU A 85 -24.05 -47.79 -26.31
N SER A 86 -24.36 -46.66 -26.95
CA SER A 86 -23.64 -46.13 -28.12
C SER A 86 -22.18 -45.75 -27.84
N TRP A 87 -21.80 -45.58 -26.57
CA TRP A 87 -20.42 -45.34 -26.16
C TRP A 87 -19.56 -46.62 -26.16
N ILE A 88 -20.18 -47.80 -26.14
CA ILE A 88 -19.48 -49.08 -26.10
C ILE A 88 -18.89 -49.36 -27.49
N GLY A 89 -17.57 -49.23 -27.61
CA GLY A 89 -16.85 -49.39 -28.88
C GLY A 89 -16.69 -48.11 -29.71
N ALA A 90 -17.20 -46.97 -29.23
CA ALA A 90 -16.96 -45.68 -29.85
C ALA A 90 -15.50 -45.23 -29.72
N LYS A 91 -15.01 -44.46 -30.68
CA LYS A 91 -13.68 -43.83 -30.63
C LYS A 91 -13.80 -42.43 -30.04
N PHE A 92 -13.00 -42.14 -29.03
CA PHE A 92 -12.98 -40.84 -28.37
C PHE A 92 -11.80 -40.00 -28.86
N LYS A 93 -12.02 -38.69 -28.96
CA LYS A 93 -10.93 -37.75 -29.23
C LYS A 93 -9.96 -37.80 -28.04
N PRO A 94 -8.64 -37.97 -28.27
CA PRO A 94 -7.65 -37.92 -27.20
C PRO A 94 -7.72 -36.59 -26.46
N PHE A 95 -7.74 -36.64 -25.13
CA PHE A 95 -7.72 -35.44 -24.30
C PHE A 95 -6.32 -34.83 -24.30
N ASP A 96 -6.21 -33.58 -24.75
CA ASP A 96 -4.95 -32.84 -24.70
C ASP A 96 -4.75 -32.28 -23.29
N VAL A 97 -3.86 -32.92 -22.52
CA VAL A 97 -3.50 -32.51 -21.15
C VAL A 97 -2.77 -31.17 -21.10
N ASN A 98 -2.26 -30.67 -22.23
CA ASN A 98 -1.56 -29.39 -22.32
C ASN A 98 -2.48 -28.26 -22.80
N ALA A 99 -3.73 -28.58 -23.15
CA ALA A 99 -4.67 -27.56 -23.59
C ALA A 99 -4.93 -26.56 -22.45
N PRO A 100 -4.93 -25.25 -22.74
CA PRO A 100 -5.25 -24.25 -21.74
C PRO A 100 -6.67 -24.47 -21.24
N THR A 101 -6.82 -24.67 -19.92
CA THR A 101 -8.13 -24.79 -19.28
C THR A 101 -8.52 -23.46 -18.65
N VAL A 102 -9.82 -23.17 -18.63
CA VAL A 102 -10.31 -21.99 -17.90
C VAL A 102 -10.17 -22.28 -16.41
N THR A 103 -9.30 -21.54 -15.74
CA THR A 103 -9.20 -21.62 -14.28
C THR A 103 -10.42 -20.91 -13.69
N PRO A 104 -11.25 -21.57 -12.86
CA PRO A 104 -12.42 -20.92 -12.27
C PRO A 104 -11.98 -19.73 -11.43
N THR A 105 -12.44 -18.54 -11.80
CA THR A 105 -12.15 -17.29 -11.08
C THR A 105 -13.16 -17.10 -9.95
N GLY A 106 -12.69 -17.20 -8.71
CA GLY A 106 -13.47 -16.81 -7.52
C GLY A 106 -13.32 -15.33 -7.17
N GLY A 107 -14.13 -14.86 -6.22
CA GLY A 107 -13.93 -13.53 -5.62
C GLY A 107 -12.58 -13.46 -4.88
N ARG A 108 -11.88 -12.34 -5.02
CA ARG A 108 -10.58 -12.11 -4.37
C ARG A 108 -10.63 -10.85 -3.51
N PRO A 109 -10.08 -10.89 -2.28
CA PRO A 109 -9.94 -9.69 -1.48
C PRO A 109 -8.92 -8.75 -2.12
N HIS A 110 -9.07 -7.46 -1.86
CA HIS A 110 -8.05 -6.49 -2.24
C HIS A 110 -6.72 -6.82 -1.53
N PRO A 111 -5.56 -6.77 -2.20
CA PRO A 111 -4.27 -7.13 -1.60
C PRO A 111 -3.95 -6.37 -0.31
N MET A 112 -4.28 -5.08 -0.26
CA MET A 112 -4.16 -4.28 0.97
C MET A 112 -5.03 -4.81 2.10
N GLN A 113 -6.26 -5.24 1.82
CA GLN A 113 -7.15 -5.80 2.86
C GLN A 113 -6.61 -7.14 3.36
N ALA A 114 -6.16 -8.02 2.45
CA ALA A 114 -5.52 -9.27 2.84
C ALA A 114 -4.28 -9.04 3.72
N LEU A 115 -3.47 -8.02 3.41
CA LEU A 115 -2.32 -7.65 4.21
C LEU A 115 -2.72 -7.06 5.58
N ILE A 116 -3.75 -6.22 5.64
CA ILE A 116 -4.30 -5.70 6.89
C ILE A 116 -4.74 -6.85 7.79
N GLU A 117 -5.49 -7.82 7.26
CA GLU A 117 -5.92 -9.01 8.02
C GLU A 117 -4.73 -9.83 8.51
N ARG A 118 -3.72 -10.04 7.66
CA ARG A 118 -2.51 -10.76 8.05
C ARG A 118 -1.78 -10.07 9.21
N ILE A 119 -1.61 -8.74 9.13
CA ILE A 119 -0.93 -7.96 10.16
C ILE A 119 -1.75 -7.92 11.45
N ARG A 120 -3.07 -7.75 11.34
CA ARG A 120 -3.99 -7.86 12.47
C ARG A 120 -3.81 -9.20 13.20
N ASN A 121 -3.82 -10.30 12.46
CA ASN A 121 -3.63 -11.64 13.03
C ASN A 121 -2.28 -11.78 13.76
N VAL A 122 -1.19 -11.26 13.18
CA VAL A 122 0.14 -11.29 13.82
C VAL A 122 0.13 -10.55 15.16
N PHE A 123 -0.46 -9.35 15.24
CA PHE A 123 -0.53 -8.60 16.50
C PHE A 123 -1.45 -9.27 17.53
N LEU A 124 -2.59 -9.84 17.09
CA LEU A 124 -3.48 -10.61 17.96
C LEU A 124 -2.77 -11.84 18.54
N GLU A 125 -2.01 -12.59 17.73
CA GLU A 125 -1.18 -13.72 18.19
C GLU A 125 -0.10 -13.30 19.19
N MET A 126 0.43 -12.08 19.05
CA MET A 126 1.41 -11.50 19.98
C MET A 126 0.77 -10.96 21.28
N GLY A 127 -0.56 -11.10 21.43
CA GLY A 127 -1.30 -10.71 22.62
C GLY A 127 -1.70 -9.23 22.67
N PHE A 128 -1.71 -8.53 21.53
CA PHE A 128 -2.23 -7.18 21.45
C PHE A 128 -3.75 -7.16 21.25
N SER A 129 -4.41 -6.11 21.71
CA SER A 129 -5.81 -5.81 21.41
C SER A 129 -5.93 -4.70 20.36
N GLU A 130 -6.87 -4.84 19.43
CA GLU A 130 -7.09 -3.82 18.40
C GLU A 130 -7.90 -2.65 18.96
N ILE A 131 -7.50 -1.43 18.60
CA ILE A 131 -8.22 -0.19 18.85
C ILE A 131 -8.47 0.56 17.55
N GLU A 132 -9.59 1.24 17.48
CA GLU A 132 -9.96 2.09 16.36
C GLU A 132 -10.20 3.53 16.82
N GLY A 133 -10.20 4.46 15.88
CA GLY A 133 -10.54 5.84 16.19
C GLY A 133 -10.92 6.63 14.96
N ASN A 134 -11.47 7.82 15.19
CA ASN A 134 -12.04 8.68 14.17
C ASN A 134 -10.97 9.33 13.28
N PHE A 135 -11.35 9.67 12.04
CA PHE A 135 -10.48 10.39 11.11
C PHE A 135 -10.35 11.87 11.46
N VAL A 136 -11.44 12.50 11.88
CA VAL A 136 -11.46 13.90 12.30
C VAL A 136 -11.02 13.98 13.76
N GLN A 137 -10.00 14.79 14.02
CA GLN A 137 -9.41 14.97 15.35
C GLN A 137 -9.23 16.46 15.62
N SER A 138 -9.13 16.83 16.90
CA SER A 138 -8.61 18.16 17.26
C SER A 138 -7.09 18.18 17.13
N ALA A 139 -6.52 19.33 16.79
CA ALA A 139 -5.07 19.54 16.79
C ALA A 139 -4.44 19.22 18.15
N GLY A 140 -5.19 19.48 19.23
CA GLY A 140 -4.87 19.15 20.61
C GLY A 140 -4.57 17.67 20.78
N TRP A 141 -5.53 16.81 20.45
CA TRP A 141 -5.34 15.36 20.57
C TRP A 141 -4.34 14.80 19.57
N ASN A 142 -4.30 15.34 18.36
CA ASN A 142 -3.38 14.83 17.34
C ASN A 142 -1.93 15.27 17.58
N MET A 143 -1.66 16.41 18.22
CA MET A 143 -0.31 16.95 18.30
C MET A 143 0.07 17.42 19.71
N ASP A 144 -0.77 18.22 20.38
CA ASP A 144 -0.44 18.79 21.69
C ASP A 144 -0.36 17.72 22.80
N ALA A 145 -1.23 16.72 22.75
CA ALA A 145 -1.20 15.55 23.63
C ALA A 145 0.09 14.73 23.49
N LEU A 146 0.76 14.83 22.34
CA LEU A 146 2.04 14.20 22.05
C LEU A 146 3.21 15.18 22.25
N TYR A 147 3.03 16.22 23.05
CA TYR A 147 4.10 17.17 23.37
C TYR A 147 4.77 17.84 22.13
N ILE A 148 4.13 17.78 20.95
CA ILE A 148 4.67 18.37 19.72
C ILE A 148 4.47 19.89 19.83
N PRO A 149 5.49 20.74 19.68
CA PRO A 149 5.31 22.18 19.86
C PRO A 149 4.38 22.78 18.80
N GLN A 150 3.61 23.81 19.16
CA GLN A 150 2.68 24.48 18.23
C GLN A 150 3.39 25.15 17.04
N SER A 151 4.68 25.44 17.16
CA SER A 151 5.51 25.96 16.07
C SER A 151 6.15 24.88 15.19
N HIS A 152 5.81 23.60 15.38
CA HIS A 152 6.41 22.52 14.62
C HIS A 152 6.01 22.61 13.13
N PRO A 153 6.93 22.43 12.17
CA PRO A 153 6.62 22.52 10.73
C PRO A 153 5.46 21.63 10.29
N ALA A 154 5.38 20.41 10.82
CA ALA A 154 4.29 19.48 10.51
C ALA A 154 2.87 19.99 10.83
N ARG A 155 2.72 21.06 11.64
CA ARG A 155 1.43 21.70 11.90
C ARG A 155 1.04 22.74 10.86
N THR A 156 1.88 22.98 9.86
CA THR A 156 1.57 23.96 8.81
C THR A 156 0.49 23.41 7.87
N MET A 157 -0.24 24.32 7.21
CA MET A 157 -1.19 24.00 6.13
C MET A 157 -0.49 23.43 4.87
N GLN A 158 0.84 23.28 4.87
CA GLN A 158 1.55 22.58 3.81
C GLN A 158 1.61 21.08 4.06
N ASP A 159 1.54 20.65 5.33
CA ASP A 159 1.72 19.25 5.74
C ASP A 159 0.41 18.61 6.27
N THR A 160 -0.50 19.41 6.84
CA THR A 160 -1.70 18.93 7.54
C THR A 160 -2.99 19.47 6.92
N PHE A 161 -3.96 18.58 6.72
CA PHE A 161 -5.31 18.94 6.28
C PHE A 161 -6.18 19.44 7.44
N TYR A 162 -6.22 20.76 7.60
CA TYR A 162 -7.17 21.42 8.48
C TYR A 162 -8.56 21.52 7.83
N LEU A 163 -9.60 21.44 8.66
CA LEU A 163 -10.98 21.41 8.20
C LEU A 163 -11.61 22.80 8.25
N SER A 164 -12.40 23.11 7.22
CA SER A 164 -13.31 24.26 7.24
C SER A 164 -14.63 23.94 7.96
N ASN A 165 -15.05 22.66 7.96
CA ASN A 165 -16.23 22.20 8.66
C ASN A 165 -16.06 20.73 9.13
N PRO A 166 -16.01 20.44 10.44
CA PRO A 166 -16.00 21.40 11.54
C PRO A 166 -14.67 22.14 11.66
N GLN A 167 -14.70 23.48 11.77
CA GLN A 167 -13.47 24.27 11.97
C GLN A 167 -12.86 24.06 13.36
N LYS A 168 -13.71 23.85 14.38
CA LYS A 168 -13.31 23.57 15.75
C LYS A 168 -13.89 22.22 16.20
N VAL A 169 -13.08 21.41 16.85
CA VAL A 169 -13.48 20.16 17.51
C VAL A 169 -13.37 20.40 19.01
N GLU A 170 -14.44 20.09 19.74
CA GLU A 170 -14.50 20.31 21.18
C GLU A 170 -13.47 19.43 21.91
N VAL A 171 -12.75 20.05 22.84
CA VAL A 171 -11.79 19.41 23.73
C VAL A 171 -12.18 19.83 25.15
N GLN A 172 -12.16 18.87 26.08
CA GLN A 172 -12.48 19.15 27.48
C GLN A 172 -11.47 20.13 28.07
N GLU A 173 -11.95 21.09 28.87
CA GLU A 173 -11.13 22.17 29.41
C GLU A 173 -9.95 21.66 30.26
N GLU A 174 -10.13 20.52 30.93
CA GLU A 174 -9.10 19.85 31.71
C GLU A 174 -7.85 19.54 30.86
N TYR A 175 -8.03 18.99 29.66
CA TYR A 175 -6.89 18.69 28.76
C TYR A 175 -6.25 19.96 28.20
N LEU A 176 -7.04 21.00 27.90
CA LEU A 176 -6.50 22.27 27.43
C LEU A 176 -5.62 22.93 28.51
N ASP A 177 -6.06 22.87 29.77
CA ASP A 177 -5.29 23.39 30.90
C ASP A 177 -4.02 22.57 31.15
N LEU A 178 -4.13 21.25 31.08
CA LEU A 178 -3.02 20.31 31.20
C LEU A 178 -1.95 20.57 30.13
N TRP A 179 -2.32 20.57 28.84
CA TRP A 179 -1.38 20.81 27.75
C TRP A 179 -0.76 22.20 27.83
N SER A 180 -1.52 23.22 28.23
CA SER A 180 -0.99 24.57 28.47
C SER A 180 0.15 24.55 29.48
N LYS A 181 -0.04 23.92 30.65
CA LYS A 181 0.97 23.84 31.71
C LYS A 181 2.20 23.05 31.28
N VAL A 182 2.00 21.91 30.62
CA VAL A 182 3.07 21.02 30.16
C VAL A 182 3.93 21.71 29.09
N HIS A 183 3.30 22.35 28.11
CA HIS A 183 4.01 23.02 27.01
C HIS A 183 4.68 24.32 27.46
N GLU A 184 4.07 25.09 28.37
CA GLU A 184 4.65 26.36 28.83
C GLU A 184 5.76 26.17 29.86
N HIS A 185 5.58 25.24 30.81
CA HIS A 185 6.40 25.14 32.01
C HIS A 185 6.87 23.72 32.36
N GLY A 186 6.49 22.71 31.57
CA GLY A 186 6.86 21.31 31.81
C GLY A 186 5.99 20.57 32.83
N HIS A 187 5.07 21.26 33.51
CA HIS A 187 4.26 20.68 34.60
C HIS A 187 5.16 20.05 35.69
N ASP A 188 4.73 18.94 36.29
CA ASP A 188 5.44 18.20 37.34
C ASP A 188 6.46 17.19 36.78
N THR A 189 6.72 17.18 35.47
CA THR A 189 7.56 16.16 34.81
C THR A 189 9.07 16.35 34.96
N GLY A 190 9.49 17.43 35.62
CA GLY A 190 10.89 17.86 35.66
C GLY A 190 11.39 18.51 34.36
N SER A 191 10.55 18.59 33.33
CA SER A 191 10.83 19.33 32.09
C SER A 191 10.73 20.84 32.29
N ARG A 192 11.33 21.62 31.38
CA ARG A 192 11.19 23.09 31.35
C ARG A 192 10.03 23.57 30.46
N GLY A 193 9.36 22.64 29.77
CA GLY A 193 8.44 22.99 28.69
C GLY A 193 9.17 23.56 27.47
N TRP A 194 8.39 24.00 26.48
CA TRP A 194 8.89 24.70 25.30
C TRP A 194 9.14 26.20 25.56
N GLY A 195 8.70 26.73 26.70
CA GLY A 195 8.92 28.13 27.09
C GLY A 195 8.21 29.15 26.20
N ARG A 196 7.16 28.73 25.50
CA ARG A 196 6.33 29.57 24.63
C ARG A 196 4.89 29.51 25.10
N ARG A 197 4.15 30.61 24.91
CA ARG A 197 2.73 30.69 25.23
C ARG A 197 1.95 29.64 24.42
N PHE A 198 1.08 28.90 25.10
CA PHE A 198 0.20 27.91 24.50
C PHE A 198 -1.09 28.57 24.00
N ASP A 199 -1.44 28.32 22.74
CA ASP A 199 -2.69 28.78 22.14
C ASP A 199 -3.76 27.69 22.25
N ARG A 200 -4.77 27.94 23.09
CA ARG A 200 -5.91 27.02 23.29
C ARG A 200 -6.81 26.93 22.05
N GLU A 201 -6.92 28.00 21.26
CA GLU A 201 -7.73 27.98 20.04
C GLU A 201 -7.08 27.12 18.96
N GLU A 202 -5.74 27.14 18.87
CA GLU A 202 -4.98 26.28 17.96
C GLU A 202 -5.25 24.80 18.26
N ALA A 203 -5.21 24.41 19.54
CA ALA A 203 -5.47 23.04 19.98
C ALA A 203 -6.90 22.55 19.65
N GLN A 204 -7.86 23.46 19.47
CA GLN A 204 -9.23 23.11 19.12
C GLN A 204 -9.50 23.05 17.62
N LYS A 205 -8.54 23.39 16.75
CA LYS A 205 -8.75 23.30 15.30
C LYS A 205 -9.02 21.86 14.86
N GLY A 206 -10.04 21.68 14.02
CA GLY A 206 -10.35 20.40 13.40
C GLY A 206 -9.37 20.09 12.28
N LEU A 207 -8.86 18.85 12.26
CA LEU A 207 -7.98 18.33 11.22
C LEU A 207 -8.31 16.87 10.88
N LEU A 208 -7.84 16.42 9.72
CA LEU A 208 -7.74 14.98 9.43
C LEU A 208 -6.47 14.44 10.09
N ARG A 209 -6.59 13.35 10.85
CA ARG A 209 -5.47 12.79 11.60
C ARG A 209 -4.26 12.51 10.71
N THR A 210 -3.09 12.96 11.12
CA THR A 210 -1.84 12.80 10.37
C THR A 210 -1.09 11.51 10.71
N HIS A 211 -1.47 10.88 11.82
CA HIS A 211 -0.96 9.61 12.31
C HIS A 211 -2.00 8.97 13.25
N THR A 212 -1.87 7.68 13.52
CA THR A 212 -2.78 6.92 14.40
C THR A 212 -2.51 7.13 15.89
N THR A 213 -1.43 7.83 16.27
CA THR A 213 -0.99 8.03 17.66
C THR A 213 -1.97 8.81 18.52
N VAL A 214 -2.83 9.57 17.86
CA VAL A 214 -3.99 10.18 18.50
C VAL A 214 -4.90 9.17 19.20
N ASN A 215 -5.00 7.94 18.69
CA ASN A 215 -5.84 6.90 19.28
C ASN A 215 -5.15 6.24 20.48
N THR A 216 -3.84 5.98 20.40
CA THR A 216 -3.07 5.35 21.47
C THR A 216 -2.89 6.30 22.66
N VAL A 217 -2.65 7.59 22.43
CA VAL A 217 -2.59 8.58 23.52
C VAL A 217 -3.93 8.77 24.22
N ARG A 218 -5.06 8.76 23.48
CA ARG A 218 -6.39 8.76 24.07
C ARG A 218 -6.65 7.51 24.90
N HIS A 219 -6.25 6.33 24.40
CA HIS A 219 -6.38 5.09 25.13
C HIS A 219 -5.65 5.13 26.49
N ILE A 220 -4.45 5.71 26.53
CA ILE A 220 -3.68 5.91 27.76
C ILE A 220 -4.40 6.87 28.70
N ALA A 221 -4.90 8.00 28.20
CA ALA A 221 -5.65 8.97 29.01
C ALA A 221 -6.91 8.36 29.66
N GLU A 222 -7.57 7.43 28.97
CA GLU A 222 -8.74 6.71 29.49
C GLU A 222 -8.37 5.54 30.43
N ASN A 223 -7.14 5.02 30.35
CA ASN A 223 -6.69 3.82 31.07
C ASN A 223 -5.30 4.00 31.73
N PRO A 224 -5.04 5.08 32.48
CA PRO A 224 -3.68 5.45 32.87
C PRO A 224 -3.00 4.47 33.84
N SER A 225 -3.78 3.70 34.60
CA SER A 225 -3.31 2.75 35.61
C SER A 225 -3.55 1.28 35.24
N LYS A 226 -3.90 1.00 33.97
CA LYS A 226 -4.21 -0.36 33.51
C LYS A 226 -3.19 -0.82 32.47
N PRO A 227 -2.52 -1.97 32.68
CA PRO A 227 -1.53 -2.44 31.72
C PRO A 227 -2.23 -2.81 30.43
N SER A 228 -1.71 -2.31 29.32
CA SER A 228 -2.33 -2.46 28.01
C SER A 228 -1.30 -2.67 26.91
N ARG A 229 -1.64 -3.57 25.99
CA ARG A 229 -0.91 -3.79 24.74
C ARG A 229 -1.92 -3.65 23.64
N VAL A 230 -1.91 -2.49 22.98
CA VAL A 230 -2.90 -2.20 21.94
C VAL A 230 -2.23 -1.83 20.63
N PHE A 231 -2.91 -2.11 19.54
CA PHE A 231 -2.51 -1.69 18.19
C PHE A 231 -3.72 -1.16 17.43
N GLY A 232 -3.48 -0.34 16.42
CA GLY A 232 -4.50 0.14 15.51
C GLY A 232 -3.95 0.16 14.09
N ILE A 233 -4.82 -0.17 13.13
CA ILE A 233 -4.53 -0.04 11.71
C ILE A 233 -5.55 0.94 11.15
N GLY A 234 -5.09 2.05 10.57
CA GLY A 234 -6.01 3.09 10.16
C GLY A 234 -5.45 4.01 9.09
N ARG A 235 -6.38 4.54 8.28
CA ARG A 235 -6.05 5.59 7.30
C ARG A 235 -5.64 6.87 7.99
N VAL A 236 -4.59 7.50 7.49
CA VAL A 236 -4.04 8.77 7.94
C VAL A 236 -3.88 9.68 6.72
N PHE A 237 -3.85 10.99 6.97
CA PHE A 237 -3.93 11.99 5.93
C PHE A 237 -2.81 13.01 6.11
N ARG A 238 -2.01 13.22 5.07
CA ARG A 238 -0.93 14.21 5.03
C ARG A 238 -0.97 14.94 3.71
N GLN A 239 -0.69 16.23 3.71
CA GLN A 239 -0.69 17.03 2.50
C GLN A 239 0.62 16.85 1.74
N GLU A 240 0.83 15.62 1.28
CA GLU A 240 2.02 15.23 0.51
C GLU A 240 1.76 15.35 -0.99
N THR A 241 2.81 15.64 -1.76
CA THR A 241 2.70 15.61 -3.22
C THR A 241 2.59 14.16 -3.69
N ILE A 242 1.59 13.86 -4.53
CA ILE A 242 1.41 12.51 -5.08
C ILE A 242 2.60 12.16 -5.96
N ASP A 243 3.35 11.13 -5.56
CA ASP A 243 4.46 10.58 -6.33
C ASP A 243 4.48 9.04 -6.29
N ARG A 244 5.62 8.41 -6.60
CA ARG A 244 5.75 6.94 -6.62
C ARG A 244 5.81 6.31 -5.23
N THR A 245 6.06 7.11 -4.20
CA THR A 245 6.35 6.72 -2.82
C THR A 245 5.41 7.37 -1.80
N HIS A 246 4.73 8.46 -2.17
CA HIS A 246 3.88 9.26 -1.28
C HIS A 246 2.47 9.40 -1.84
N LEU A 247 1.50 9.25 -0.94
CA LEU A 247 0.08 9.51 -1.18
C LEU A 247 -0.46 10.41 -0.06
N PRO A 248 -1.41 11.31 -0.37
CA PRO A 248 -2.06 12.14 0.64
C PRO A 248 -2.86 11.36 1.68
N GLU A 249 -3.26 10.14 1.31
CA GLU A 249 -3.94 9.19 2.18
C GLU A 249 -3.25 7.83 2.09
N PHE A 250 -2.98 7.25 3.26
CA PHE A 250 -2.32 5.95 3.36
C PHE A 250 -2.65 5.34 4.73
N HIS A 251 -2.30 4.07 4.95
CA HIS A 251 -2.59 3.35 6.18
C HIS A 251 -1.36 3.34 7.08
N GLN A 252 -1.57 3.69 8.34
CA GLN A 252 -0.56 3.54 9.37
C GLN A 252 -0.95 2.38 10.27
N ILE A 253 0.04 1.57 10.60
CA ILE A 253 -0.03 0.58 11.68
C ILE A 253 0.71 1.16 12.86
N GLU A 254 0.09 1.07 14.01
CA GLU A 254 0.68 1.60 15.23
C GLU A 254 0.30 0.74 16.42
N GLY A 255 1.14 0.74 17.44
CA GLY A 255 0.74 0.21 18.73
C GLY A 255 1.58 0.75 19.88
N ILE A 256 1.12 0.39 21.08
CA ILE A 256 1.78 0.69 22.34
C ILE A 256 1.86 -0.53 23.24
N ILE A 257 2.89 -0.56 24.06
CA ILE A 257 3.02 -1.42 25.25
C ILE A 257 3.11 -0.47 26.44
N HIS A 258 2.08 -0.48 27.28
CA HIS A 258 1.95 0.34 28.48
C HIS A 258 1.89 -0.58 29.70
N GLU A 259 3.00 -0.67 30.44
CA GLU A 259 3.14 -1.50 31.63
C GLU A 259 4.34 -1.04 32.47
N GLU A 260 4.35 -1.33 33.78
CA GLU A 260 5.37 -0.88 34.73
C GLU A 260 6.83 -1.17 34.30
N ASN A 261 7.05 -2.31 33.65
CA ASN A 261 8.39 -2.80 33.30
C ASN A 261 8.74 -2.61 31.81
N ALA A 262 7.92 -1.86 31.05
CA ALA A 262 8.16 -1.62 29.64
C ALA A 262 9.51 -0.90 29.43
N ASN A 263 10.29 -1.35 28.45
CA ASN A 263 11.64 -0.84 28.21
C ASN A 263 12.05 -1.00 26.74
N LEU A 264 13.14 -0.34 26.34
CA LEU A 264 13.62 -0.35 24.96
C LEU A 264 13.96 -1.76 24.43
N PRO A 265 14.66 -2.65 25.17
CA PRO A 265 14.86 -4.03 24.73
C PRO A 265 13.56 -4.78 24.43
N MET A 266 12.52 -4.56 25.24
CA MET A 266 11.19 -5.15 25.01
C MET A 266 10.58 -4.63 23.70
N LEU A 267 10.60 -3.32 23.47
CA LEU A 267 10.13 -2.71 22.23
C LEU A 267 10.86 -3.29 21.00
N ILE A 268 12.19 -3.34 21.04
CA ILE A 268 13.01 -3.88 19.95
C ILE A 268 12.66 -5.35 19.70
N THR A 269 12.52 -6.15 20.76
CA THR A 269 12.19 -7.57 20.64
C THR A 269 10.80 -7.79 20.06
N THR A 270 9.82 -6.98 20.47
CA THR A 270 8.46 -7.00 19.90
C THR A 270 8.51 -6.71 18.40
N LEU A 271 9.21 -5.66 17.97
CA LEU A 271 9.31 -5.30 16.55
C LEU A 271 10.05 -6.36 15.73
N LYS A 272 11.15 -6.91 16.25
CA LYS A 272 11.86 -8.03 15.62
C LYS A 272 10.97 -9.27 15.46
N THR A 273 10.19 -9.59 16.49
CA THR A 273 9.26 -10.73 16.48
C THR A 273 8.14 -10.51 15.45
N PHE A 274 7.60 -9.29 15.38
CA PHE A 274 6.61 -8.91 14.38
C PHE A 274 7.14 -9.10 12.94
N TYR A 275 8.30 -8.54 12.63
CA TYR A 275 8.88 -8.64 11.29
C TYR A 275 9.29 -10.07 10.93
N SER A 276 9.82 -10.84 11.89
CA SER A 276 10.12 -12.27 11.70
C SER A 276 8.85 -13.07 11.36
N LYS A 277 7.73 -12.84 12.07
CA LYS A 277 6.42 -13.43 11.72
C LYS A 277 5.90 -12.99 10.35
N MET A 278 6.28 -11.81 9.88
CA MET A 278 5.99 -11.34 8.52
C MET A 278 6.91 -11.94 7.45
N GLY A 279 7.98 -12.65 7.85
CA GLY A 279 8.95 -13.28 6.95
C GLY A 279 10.23 -12.48 6.73
N TYR A 280 10.53 -11.50 7.60
CA TYR A 280 11.70 -10.62 7.53
C TYR A 280 12.50 -10.68 8.83
N ASP A 281 13.51 -11.56 8.88
CA ASP A 281 14.32 -11.78 10.08
C ASP A 281 15.43 -10.73 10.26
N ASP A 282 15.92 -10.16 9.16
CA ASP A 282 17.00 -9.16 9.15
C ASP A 282 16.47 -7.77 9.48
N VAL A 283 16.35 -7.48 10.78
CA VAL A 283 15.85 -6.21 11.31
C VAL A 283 16.96 -5.43 12.02
N ARG A 284 17.13 -4.17 11.60
CA ARG A 284 18.07 -3.22 12.20
C ARG A 284 17.31 -2.09 12.89
N VAL A 285 17.81 -1.69 14.06
CA VAL A 285 17.28 -0.54 14.81
C VAL A 285 18.38 0.49 14.94
N ARG A 286 18.08 1.75 14.62
CA ARG A 286 19.03 2.87 14.69
C ARG A 286 18.44 4.04 15.46
N PRO A 287 19.24 4.85 16.18
CA PRO A 287 18.74 6.05 16.84
C PRO A 287 18.09 7.02 15.85
N ALA A 288 17.02 7.66 16.29
CA ALA A 288 16.28 8.68 15.53
C ALA A 288 15.87 9.82 16.47
N TYR A 289 15.02 10.73 15.99
CA TYR A 289 14.41 11.77 16.82
C TYR A 289 12.93 11.90 16.49
N PHE A 290 12.07 11.73 17.49
CA PHE A 290 10.66 12.08 17.44
C PHE A 290 10.30 12.95 18.65
N PRO A 291 9.53 14.04 18.49
CA PRO A 291 9.28 14.99 19.59
C PRO A 291 8.64 14.36 20.84
N TYR A 292 7.89 13.28 20.68
CA TYR A 292 7.15 12.60 21.76
C TYR A 292 7.84 11.36 22.32
N THR A 293 9.04 10.98 21.84
CA THR A 293 9.75 9.81 22.40
C THR A 293 11.16 10.14 22.88
N GLU A 294 11.58 9.47 23.96
CA GLU A 294 12.94 9.46 24.46
C GLU A 294 13.19 8.14 25.22
N PRO A 295 14.04 7.21 24.72
CA PRO A 295 14.77 7.27 23.44
C PRO A 295 13.87 7.05 22.22
N SER A 296 14.27 7.64 21.10
CA SER A 296 13.68 7.44 19.76
C SER A 296 14.55 6.54 18.89
N VAL A 297 13.93 5.65 18.14
CA VAL A 297 14.59 4.74 17.19
C VAL A 297 13.81 4.60 15.89
N GLU A 298 14.51 4.30 14.80
CA GLU A 298 13.93 3.90 13.52
C GLU A 298 14.24 2.43 13.27
N VAL A 299 13.30 1.74 12.62
CA VAL A 299 13.43 0.32 12.28
C VAL A 299 13.54 0.15 10.78
N ASP A 300 14.62 -0.52 10.37
CA ASP A 300 14.90 -0.89 8.99
C ASP A 300 14.84 -2.41 8.85
N ILE A 301 14.43 -2.89 7.67
CA ILE A 301 14.55 -4.30 7.29
C ILE A 301 15.44 -4.46 6.07
N LEU A 302 16.14 -5.59 5.95
CA LEU A 302 16.92 -5.91 4.77
C LEU A 302 16.03 -6.44 3.65
N TRP A 303 16.03 -5.76 2.51
CA TRP A 303 15.29 -6.16 1.32
C TRP A 303 16.15 -6.02 0.08
N ARG A 304 16.31 -7.12 -0.68
CA ARG A 304 17.11 -7.16 -1.92
C ARG A 304 18.55 -6.60 -1.76
N GLY A 305 19.13 -6.74 -0.57
CA GLY A 305 20.47 -6.24 -0.25
C GLY A 305 20.54 -4.78 0.20
N GLU A 306 19.41 -4.08 0.26
CA GLU A 306 19.30 -2.70 0.75
C GLU A 306 18.50 -2.63 2.06
N TRP A 307 18.86 -1.69 2.93
CA TRP A 307 18.13 -1.44 4.17
C TRP A 307 16.99 -0.46 3.91
N LEU A 308 15.76 -0.92 4.11
CA LEU A 308 14.56 -0.11 3.93
C LEU A 308 13.97 0.27 5.28
N GLU A 309 13.85 1.57 5.54
CA GLU A 309 13.18 2.12 6.72
C GLU A 309 11.67 1.83 6.65
N LEU A 310 11.09 1.23 7.69
CA LEU A 310 9.64 0.93 7.73
C LEU A 310 8.86 1.80 8.71
N GLY A 311 9.51 2.38 9.71
CA GLY A 311 8.83 3.20 10.69
C GLY A 311 9.67 3.64 11.88
N GLY A 312 9.05 4.49 12.69
CA GLY A 312 9.61 5.02 13.92
C GLY A 312 9.07 4.28 15.14
N ALA A 313 9.88 4.18 16.17
CA ALA A 313 9.49 3.65 17.47
C ALA A 313 10.23 4.38 18.60
N GLY A 314 9.78 4.22 19.83
CA GLY A 314 10.47 4.77 20.98
C GLY A 314 9.66 4.61 22.26
N ILE A 315 10.15 5.19 23.35
CA ILE A 315 9.42 5.26 24.62
C ILE A 315 8.84 6.66 24.73
N PHE A 316 7.54 6.81 25.01
CA PHE A 316 6.96 8.13 25.18
C PHE A 316 7.66 8.89 26.30
N ARG A 317 7.85 10.19 26.05
CA ARG A 317 8.46 11.06 27.04
C ARG A 317 7.53 11.24 28.25
N PRO A 318 8.09 11.52 29.45
CA PRO A 318 7.32 11.88 30.63
C PRO A 318 6.28 12.98 30.39
N GLU A 319 6.60 13.98 29.56
CA GLU A 319 5.68 15.09 29.22
C GLU A 319 4.42 14.64 28.46
N VAL A 320 4.40 13.41 27.92
CA VAL A 320 3.24 12.82 27.27
C VAL A 320 2.43 11.97 28.26
N THR A 321 3.10 11.19 29.12
CA THR A 321 2.46 10.15 29.93
C THR A 321 2.05 10.62 31.32
N GLU A 322 2.94 11.32 32.04
CA GLU A 322 2.69 11.74 33.43
C GLU A 322 1.50 12.70 33.55
N PRO A 323 1.31 13.69 32.65
CA PRO A 323 0.14 14.56 32.68
C PRO A 323 -1.18 13.80 32.52
N LEU A 324 -1.16 12.64 31.83
CA LEU A 324 -2.32 11.77 31.66
C LEU A 324 -2.56 10.84 32.86
N GLY A 325 -1.73 10.92 33.90
CA GLY A 325 -1.86 10.16 35.14
C GLY A 325 -1.12 8.82 35.14
N THR A 326 -0.16 8.61 34.22
CA THR A 326 0.66 7.39 34.21
C THR A 326 2.16 7.67 34.29
N GLU A 327 2.80 7.08 35.29
CA GLU A 327 4.27 7.07 35.44
C GLU A 327 4.90 5.84 34.76
N TRP A 328 4.07 4.93 34.23
CA TRP A 328 4.56 3.72 33.59
C TRP A 328 5.15 4.04 32.21
N PRO A 329 6.29 3.44 31.84
CA PRO A 329 6.83 3.62 30.51
C PRO A 329 5.84 3.14 29.45
N VAL A 330 5.74 3.88 28.35
CA VAL A 330 4.93 3.51 27.19
C VAL A 330 5.83 3.34 25.99
N CYS A 331 6.07 2.11 25.58
CA CYS A 331 6.77 1.84 24.33
C CYS A 331 5.78 1.98 23.17
N ALA A 332 6.09 2.77 22.15
CA ALA A 332 5.25 3.03 21.00
C ALA A 332 6.00 2.77 19.70
N TRP A 333 5.28 2.35 18.66
CA TRP A 333 5.81 2.24 17.30
C TRP A 333 4.75 2.59 16.28
N GLY A 334 5.17 3.13 15.13
CA GLY A 334 4.31 3.45 14.01
C GLY A 334 5.04 3.16 12.70
N MET A 335 4.40 2.45 11.79
CA MET A 335 4.94 2.09 10.48
C MET A 335 3.91 2.29 9.37
N GLY A 336 4.39 2.69 8.20
CA GLY A 336 3.54 2.83 7.01
C GLY A 336 3.23 1.45 6.42
N LEU A 337 1.94 1.13 6.27
CA LEU A 337 1.51 -0.14 5.71
C LEU A 337 1.89 -0.27 4.23
N GLU A 338 1.76 0.81 3.46
CA GLU A 338 1.98 0.80 2.01
C GLU A 338 3.41 0.47 1.64
N ARG A 339 4.39 0.92 2.44
CA ARG A 339 5.80 0.59 2.22
C ARG A 339 6.05 -0.91 2.40
N LEU A 340 5.43 -1.52 3.41
CA LEU A 340 5.44 -2.96 3.62
C LEU A 340 4.67 -3.71 2.51
N ALA A 341 3.55 -3.16 2.06
CA ALA A 341 2.74 -3.73 0.98
C ALA A 341 3.48 -3.76 -0.36
N MET A 342 4.14 -2.66 -0.72
CA MET A 342 4.98 -2.58 -1.93
C MET A 342 6.08 -3.63 -1.90
N LEU A 343 6.68 -3.87 -0.75
CA LEU A 343 7.73 -4.87 -0.57
C LEU A 343 7.20 -6.29 -0.76
N ILE A 344 6.11 -6.63 -0.06
CA ILE A 344 5.48 -7.97 -0.13
C ILE A 344 4.94 -8.26 -1.54
N LEU A 345 4.38 -7.26 -2.21
CA LEU A 345 3.80 -7.39 -3.54
C LEU A 345 4.80 -7.16 -4.68
N GLY A 346 6.04 -6.77 -4.37
CA GLY A 346 7.07 -6.46 -5.37
C GLY A 346 6.71 -5.30 -6.30
N LEU A 347 6.08 -4.25 -5.77
CA LEU A 347 5.65 -3.07 -6.52
C LEU A 347 6.65 -1.92 -6.39
N ASP A 348 6.93 -1.23 -7.50
CA ASP A 348 7.83 -0.06 -7.55
C ASP A 348 7.09 1.30 -7.54
N ASP A 349 5.76 1.27 -7.41
CA ASP A 349 4.90 2.46 -7.40
C ASP A 349 3.68 2.21 -6.52
N ILE A 350 3.57 3.00 -5.45
CA ILE A 350 2.49 2.93 -4.45
C ILE A 350 1.10 3.09 -5.07
N ARG A 351 0.97 3.84 -6.17
CA ARG A 351 -0.30 4.13 -6.82
C ARG A 351 -0.94 2.88 -7.42
N GLN A 352 -0.12 1.87 -7.76
CA GLN A 352 -0.63 0.58 -8.25
C GLN A 352 -1.45 -0.17 -7.20
N LEU A 353 -1.31 0.15 -5.91
CA LEU A 353 -2.14 -0.42 -4.85
C LEU A 353 -3.58 0.09 -4.89
N TYR A 354 -3.82 1.25 -5.51
CA TYR A 354 -5.12 1.93 -5.51
C TYR A 354 -5.75 2.01 -6.90
N GLN A 355 -5.08 1.47 -7.92
CA GLN A 355 -5.62 1.39 -9.27
C GLN A 355 -6.59 0.20 -9.37
N PRO A 356 -7.83 0.42 -9.85
CA PRO A 356 -8.81 -0.64 -10.03
C PRO A 356 -8.49 -1.46 -11.28
N ASP A 357 -7.52 -2.36 -11.19
CA ASP A 357 -7.19 -3.33 -12.24
C ASP A 357 -7.74 -4.71 -11.88
N LEU A 358 -8.96 -5.01 -12.35
CA LEU A 358 -9.66 -6.25 -12.03
C LEU A 358 -8.98 -7.48 -12.64
N GLU A 359 -8.32 -7.36 -13.80
CA GLU A 359 -7.60 -8.47 -14.42
C GLU A 359 -6.37 -8.83 -13.58
N LYS A 360 -5.60 -7.82 -13.17
CA LYS A 360 -4.45 -8.00 -12.27
C LYS A 360 -4.91 -8.59 -10.92
N LEU A 361 -5.97 -8.04 -10.31
CA LEU A 361 -6.54 -8.58 -9.07
C LEU A 361 -6.95 -10.06 -9.22
N GLY A 362 -7.55 -10.41 -10.36
CA GLY A 362 -7.93 -11.78 -10.72
C GLY A 362 -6.75 -12.74 -10.92
N GLN A 363 -5.52 -12.23 -11.06
CA GLN A 363 -4.30 -13.02 -11.24
C GLN A 363 -3.36 -13.01 -10.02
N MET A 364 -3.48 -12.03 -9.13
CA MET A 364 -2.60 -11.88 -7.96
C MET A 364 -2.63 -13.08 -6.98
N PRO A 365 -1.49 -13.50 -6.41
CA PRO A 365 -1.46 -14.58 -5.44
C PRO A 365 -2.26 -14.24 -4.18
N ILE A 366 -2.80 -15.26 -3.52
CA ILE A 366 -3.42 -15.12 -2.19
C ILE A 366 -2.30 -14.91 -1.16
N LEU A 367 -2.41 -13.85 -0.36
CA LEU A 367 -1.42 -13.42 0.63
C LEU A 367 -1.58 -14.06 2.00
#